data_AF-A0A379FZW4-F1
#
_entry.id   AF-A0A379FZW4-F1
#
_cell.length_a   1.000
_cell.length_b   1.000
_cell.length_c   1.000
_cell.angle_alpha   90.00
_cell.angle_beta   90.00
_cell.angle_gamma   90.00
#
_symmetry.space_group_name_H-M   'P 1'
#
loop_
_entity.id
_entity.type
_entity.pdbx_description
1 polymer ?
#
loop_
_entity_poly.entity_id
_entity_poly.type
_entity_poly.pdbx_seq_one_letter_code
_entity_poly.pdbx_strand_id
1 'polypeptide(L)'
;MNPKDDWRTEYRYKPHMELNSDTAEITIHNFRSFQFLDENKYIWNTKSYNLSDLRSVDLVQSHWTGKVIAHVFLSFGFANGEYVSFSIETRRKSHQEFSVWKGFFYHYDIIYVVADEQDLIGTRVNLRNEQVYIYPLNLDHELVTLLFLNYMHKVNELKDTDERYHSMWNNCTTSIYKIAKKTYPEFKFNWKLLASGYAFKYCIQLGFIEKEQFINKQQIPIIELIDNEFSKKIRN
;
A
#
# COMPACT_ATOMS: atom_id res chain seq x y z
N MET A 1 9.44 27.70 10.85
CA MET A 1 9.39 26.23 11.03
C MET A 1 9.20 25.62 9.65
N ASN A 2 10.06 24.72 9.19
CA ASN A 2 9.88 24.10 7.87
C ASN A 2 8.60 23.25 7.92
N PRO A 3 7.64 23.37 6.98
CA PRO A 3 6.41 22.57 7.00
C PRO A 3 6.64 21.05 7.08
N LYS A 4 7.84 20.58 6.73
CA LYS A 4 8.28 19.18 6.84
C LYS A 4 8.60 18.73 8.28
N ASP A 5 8.95 19.65 9.18
CA ASP A 5 9.32 19.36 10.57
C ASP A 5 8.11 19.18 11.49
N ASP A 6 6.91 19.53 11.00
CA ASP A 6 5.65 19.31 11.72
C ASP A 6 5.16 17.85 11.60
N TRP A 7 5.71 17.06 10.67
CA TRP A 7 5.29 15.68 10.44
C TRP A 7 6.12 14.67 11.24
N ARG A 8 5.50 13.55 11.63
CA ARG A 8 6.25 12.37 12.08
C ARG A 8 7.22 11.94 10.98
N THR A 9 8.37 11.39 11.37
CA THR A 9 9.47 11.07 10.46
C THR A 9 8.99 10.25 9.26
N GLU A 10 8.19 9.20 9.49
CA GLU A 10 7.67 8.31 8.45
C GLU A 10 6.78 8.98 7.39
N TYR A 11 6.33 10.22 7.63
CA TYR A 11 5.42 10.98 6.77
C TYR A 11 6.01 12.31 6.28
N ARG A 12 7.32 12.50 6.46
CA ARG A 12 8.02 13.75 6.16
C ARG A 12 7.94 14.17 4.69
N TYR A 13 8.01 13.20 3.78
CA TYR A 13 7.99 13.45 2.34
C TYR A 13 6.81 12.77 1.67
N LYS A 14 6.10 13.51 0.82
CA LYS A 14 5.10 12.95 -0.09
C LYS A 14 5.80 12.41 -1.34
N PRO A 15 5.46 11.20 -1.81
CA PRO A 15 5.98 10.70 -3.06
C PRO A 15 5.37 11.42 -4.25
N HIS A 16 6.06 11.35 -5.37
CA HIS A 16 5.53 11.70 -6.69
C HIS A 16 6.24 10.86 -7.74
N MET A 17 5.59 10.72 -8.88
CA MET A 17 5.99 9.79 -9.91
C MET A 17 5.94 10.45 -11.28
N GLU A 18 6.90 10.13 -12.12
CA GLU A 18 6.99 10.58 -13.51
C GLU A 18 6.99 9.36 -14.42
N LEU A 19 6.27 9.43 -15.54
CA LEU A 19 6.28 8.40 -16.59
C LEU A 19 6.83 9.03 -17.85
N ASN A 20 7.94 8.48 -18.34
CA ASN A 20 8.44 8.78 -19.67
C ASN A 20 7.65 7.94 -20.68
N SER A 21 6.77 8.60 -21.45
CA SER A 21 5.91 7.93 -22.43
C SER A 21 6.67 7.28 -23.59
N ASP A 22 7.90 7.73 -23.88
CA ASP A 22 8.71 7.21 -24.98
C ASP A 22 9.46 5.93 -24.59
N THR A 23 9.93 5.85 -23.34
CA THR A 23 10.72 4.71 -22.83
C THR A 23 9.94 3.76 -21.93
N ALA A 24 8.72 4.15 -21.55
CA ALA A 24 7.91 3.53 -20.50
C ALA A 24 8.61 3.46 -19.12
N GLU A 25 9.63 4.30 -18.90
CA GLU A 25 10.32 4.41 -17.62
C GLU A 25 9.47 5.19 -16.61
N ILE A 26 9.33 4.62 -15.42
CA ILE A 26 8.65 5.20 -14.28
C ILE A 26 9.69 5.61 -13.26
N THR A 27 9.78 6.90 -12.95
CA THR A 27 10.64 7.43 -11.89
C THR A 27 9.80 7.76 -10.67
N ILE A 28 10.14 7.18 -9.52
CA ILE A 28 9.45 7.37 -8.25
C ILE A 28 10.36 8.16 -7.32
N HIS A 29 9.96 9.38 -7.00
CA HIS A 29 10.66 10.25 -6.06
C HIS A 29 10.07 10.13 -4.66
N ASN A 30 10.94 10.25 -3.66
CA ASN A 30 10.61 9.99 -2.25
C ASN A 30 10.00 8.58 -2.07
N PHE A 31 10.58 7.58 -2.75
CA PHE A 31 10.32 6.18 -2.49
C PHE A 31 10.85 5.84 -1.10
N ARG A 32 9.96 5.41 -0.18
CA ARG A 32 10.32 5.14 1.21
C ARG A 32 10.87 3.72 1.36
N SER A 33 11.91 3.58 2.15
CA SER A 33 12.44 2.28 2.58
C SER A 33 12.71 2.33 4.08
N PHE A 34 12.74 1.18 4.73
CA PHE A 34 13.07 1.07 6.15
C PHE A 34 14.38 0.32 6.36
N GLN A 35 15.32 0.95 7.08
CA GLN A 35 16.59 0.34 7.44
C GLN A 35 16.44 -0.35 8.81
N PHE A 36 16.64 -1.67 8.82
CA PHE A 36 16.56 -2.54 10.02
C PHE A 36 17.93 -2.88 10.64
N LEU A 37 18.97 -2.11 10.30
CA LEU A 37 20.34 -2.32 10.79
C LEU A 37 20.55 -1.63 12.16
N ASP A 38 21.48 -0.67 12.22
CA ASP A 38 21.97 -0.06 13.47
C ASP A 38 20.95 0.89 14.12
N GLU A 39 20.12 1.54 13.30
CA GLU A 39 19.06 2.44 13.73
C GLU A 39 17.82 2.14 12.89
N ASN A 40 16.74 1.70 13.54
CA ASN A 40 15.42 1.56 12.93
C ASN A 40 14.95 2.93 12.40
N LYS A 41 15.13 3.18 11.10
CA LYS A 41 14.80 4.48 10.49
C LYS A 41 14.28 4.38 9.07
N TYR A 42 13.43 5.34 8.74
CA TYR A 42 12.94 5.55 7.40
C TYR A 42 13.94 6.36 6.57
N ILE A 43 14.15 5.94 5.32
CA ILE A 43 14.93 6.66 4.31
C ILE A 43 14.09 6.87 3.06
N TRP A 44 14.46 7.86 2.24
CA TRP A 44 13.78 8.18 0.99
C TRP A 44 14.78 8.30 -0.14
N ASN A 45 14.52 7.58 -1.23
CA ASN A 45 15.36 7.58 -2.43
C ASN A 45 14.51 7.85 -3.68
N THR A 46 15.19 8.01 -4.82
CA THR A 46 14.54 7.91 -6.14
C THR A 46 14.76 6.50 -6.66
N LYS A 47 13.70 5.85 -7.14
CA LYS A 47 13.78 4.54 -7.81
C LYS A 47 13.18 4.63 -9.21
N SER A 48 13.72 3.85 -10.15
CA SER A 48 13.21 3.77 -11.52
C SER A 48 12.84 2.34 -11.87
N TYR A 49 11.73 2.17 -12.58
CA TYR A 49 11.22 0.89 -13.05
C TYR A 49 10.72 1.03 -14.49
N ASN A 50 10.67 -0.07 -15.24
CA ASN A 50 10.00 -0.05 -16.54
C ASN A 50 8.55 -0.54 -16.40
N LEU A 51 7.58 0.19 -16.97
CA LEU A 51 6.17 -0.20 -16.95
C LEU A 51 5.93 -1.56 -17.63
N SER A 52 6.72 -1.88 -18.66
CA SER A 52 6.64 -3.18 -19.34
C SER A 52 7.15 -4.36 -18.50
N ASP A 53 7.82 -4.09 -17.38
CA ASP A 53 8.24 -5.11 -16.41
C ASP A 53 7.17 -5.38 -15.36
N LEU A 54 6.05 -4.66 -15.34
CA LEU A 54 4.97 -4.90 -14.39
C LEU A 54 4.32 -6.29 -14.65
N ARG A 55 4.12 -7.09 -13.61
CA ARG A 55 3.66 -8.48 -13.75
C ARG A 55 2.46 -8.83 -12.88
N SER A 56 2.44 -8.37 -11.64
CA SER A 56 1.46 -8.85 -10.67
C SER A 56 1.01 -7.75 -9.73
N VAL A 57 -0.12 -8.00 -9.06
CA VAL A 57 -0.60 -7.18 -7.96
C VAL A 57 -1.03 -8.10 -6.84
N ASP A 58 -0.56 -7.80 -5.64
CA ASP A 58 -0.94 -8.47 -4.42
C ASP A 58 -1.80 -7.54 -3.56
N LEU A 59 -2.91 -8.07 -3.06
CA LEU A 59 -3.68 -7.45 -2.00
C LEU A 59 -3.06 -7.83 -0.66
N VAL A 60 -2.62 -6.85 0.11
CA VAL A 60 -2.03 -7.08 1.44
C VAL A 60 -3.00 -6.63 2.52
N GLN A 61 -3.26 -7.49 3.49
CA GLN A 61 -4.07 -7.19 4.67
C GLN A 61 -3.22 -7.28 5.93
N SER A 62 -3.16 -6.20 6.70
CA SER A 62 -2.53 -6.19 8.03
C SER A 62 -3.57 -6.02 9.13
N HIS A 63 -3.59 -6.93 10.10
CA HIS A 63 -4.49 -6.90 11.24
C HIS A 63 -3.74 -6.55 12.52
N TRP A 64 -4.09 -5.40 13.10
CA TRP A 64 -3.58 -4.98 14.41
C TRP A 64 -4.53 -5.31 15.56
N THR A 65 -5.85 -5.47 15.29
CA THR A 65 -6.84 -5.91 16.29
C THR A 65 -8.05 -6.56 15.64
N GLY A 66 -8.42 -7.74 16.15
CA GLY A 66 -9.58 -8.49 15.66
C GLY A 66 -9.52 -8.84 14.16
N LYS A 67 -10.64 -9.34 13.64
CA LYS A 67 -10.74 -9.82 12.24
C LYS A 67 -11.45 -8.85 11.29
N VAL A 68 -12.17 -7.86 11.83
CA VAL A 68 -13.10 -7.02 11.05
C VAL A 68 -12.41 -5.83 10.40
N ILE A 69 -11.45 -5.22 11.11
CA ILE A 69 -10.73 -4.04 10.64
C ILE A 69 -9.29 -4.46 10.34
N ALA A 70 -8.90 -4.32 9.08
CA ALA A 70 -7.54 -4.50 8.60
C ALA A 70 -7.04 -3.22 7.92
N HIS A 71 -5.75 -2.97 7.98
CA HIS A 71 -5.10 -2.09 7.01
C HIS A 71 -5.00 -2.85 5.69
N VAL A 72 -5.41 -2.23 4.58
CA VAL A 72 -5.34 -2.85 3.26
C VAL A 72 -4.53 -1.96 2.34
N PHE A 73 -3.62 -2.57 1.58
CA PHE A 73 -2.79 -1.90 0.59
C PHE A 73 -2.45 -2.86 -0.54
N LEU A 74 -1.90 -2.32 -1.64
CA LEU A 74 -1.50 -3.12 -2.80
C LEU A 74 0.01 -3.11 -2.97
N SER A 75 0.55 -4.23 -3.43
CA SER A 75 1.95 -4.39 -3.81
C SER A 75 2.05 -4.84 -5.26
N PHE A 76 2.80 -4.13 -6.08
CA PHE A 76 2.94 -4.38 -7.50
C PHE A 76 4.28 -5.04 -7.78
N GLY A 77 4.26 -6.23 -8.38
CA GLY A 77 5.45 -7.01 -8.70
C GLY A 77 5.98 -6.70 -10.09
N PHE A 78 7.30 -6.58 -10.19
CA PHE A 78 8.04 -6.39 -11.42
C PHE A 78 8.79 -7.67 -11.82
N ALA A 79 9.14 -7.79 -13.11
CA ALA A 79 9.79 -8.95 -13.69
C ALA A 79 11.16 -9.26 -13.08
N ASN A 80 11.82 -8.25 -12.51
CA ASN A 80 13.09 -8.37 -11.79
C ASN A 80 12.94 -8.90 -10.35
N GLY A 81 11.71 -9.18 -9.90
CA GLY A 81 11.41 -9.66 -8.54
C GLY A 81 11.25 -8.56 -7.50
N GLU A 82 11.43 -7.29 -7.87
CA GLU A 82 11.16 -6.16 -6.98
C GLU A 82 9.67 -5.83 -6.93
N TYR A 83 9.27 -5.18 -5.82
CA TYR A 83 7.88 -4.79 -5.59
C TYR A 83 7.77 -3.32 -5.19
N VAL A 84 6.76 -2.65 -5.74
CA VAL A 84 6.36 -1.30 -5.36
C VAL A 84 5.01 -1.37 -4.66
N SER A 85 5.00 -1.05 -3.36
CA SER A 85 3.80 -1.06 -2.52
C SER A 85 3.23 0.34 -2.31
N PHE A 86 1.90 0.44 -2.41
CA PHE A 86 1.13 1.68 -2.21
C PHE A 86 0.22 1.54 -0.99
N SER A 87 0.59 2.21 0.10
CA SER A 87 -0.18 2.21 1.36
C SER A 87 -0.82 3.56 1.60
N ILE A 88 -2.15 3.58 1.71
CA ILE A 88 -2.92 4.81 1.96
C ILE A 88 -3.03 4.99 3.47
N GLU A 89 -2.29 5.95 4.01
CA GLU A 89 -2.12 6.14 5.44
C GLU A 89 -2.59 7.50 5.92
N THR A 90 -2.82 7.55 7.22
CA THR A 90 -3.02 8.79 7.96
C THR A 90 -1.69 9.50 8.10
N ARG A 91 -1.55 10.68 7.48
CA ARG A 91 -0.38 11.55 7.64
C ARG A 91 -0.48 12.25 9.00
N ARG A 92 0.41 11.89 9.93
CA ARG A 92 0.37 12.38 11.32
C ARG A 92 1.43 13.44 11.59
N LYS A 93 1.03 14.49 12.29
CA LYS A 93 1.96 15.48 12.85
C LYS A 93 2.80 14.87 13.97
N SER A 94 3.98 15.41 14.22
CA SER A 94 4.95 14.95 15.22
C SER A 94 4.33 14.89 16.63
N HIS A 95 3.43 15.82 16.95
CA HIS A 95 2.70 15.87 18.21
C HIS A 95 1.46 14.97 18.29
N GLN A 96 1.08 14.30 17.20
CA GLN A 96 -0.11 13.43 17.16
C GLN A 96 0.28 11.98 17.47
N GLU A 97 -0.43 11.36 18.41
CA GLU A 97 -0.39 9.92 18.64
C GLU A 97 -1.43 9.20 17.76
N PHE A 98 -1.13 7.96 17.38
CA PHE A 98 -2.06 7.14 16.61
C PHE A 98 -3.22 6.69 17.51
N SER A 99 -4.45 6.87 17.03
CA SER A 99 -5.62 6.24 17.66
C SER A 99 -6.65 5.93 16.59
N VAL A 100 -7.02 4.66 16.51
CA VAL A 100 -8.04 4.13 15.60
C VAL A 100 -9.37 4.88 15.80
N TRP A 101 -9.75 5.11 17.06
CA TRP A 101 -10.96 5.85 17.41
C TRP A 101 -10.84 7.34 17.12
N LYS A 102 -9.68 7.97 17.34
CA LYS A 102 -9.48 9.37 16.94
C LYS A 102 -9.51 9.53 15.42
N GLY A 103 -9.07 8.55 14.62
CA GLY A 103 -9.24 8.57 13.15
C GLY A 103 -10.71 8.61 12.68
N PHE A 104 -11.65 8.19 13.53
CA PHE A 104 -13.09 8.32 13.28
C PHE A 104 -13.64 9.73 13.54
N PHE A 105 -13.02 10.51 14.44
CA PHE A 105 -13.55 11.81 14.90
C PHE A 105 -12.64 13.01 14.56
N TYR A 106 -11.36 12.80 14.32
CA TYR A 106 -10.37 13.82 13.97
C TYR A 106 -10.02 13.77 12.48
N HIS A 107 -9.93 14.95 11.88
CA HIS A 107 -9.51 15.15 10.50
C HIS A 107 -7.98 15.09 10.46
N TYR A 108 -7.44 13.96 10.02
CA TYR A 108 -6.02 13.85 9.70
C TYR A 108 -5.82 14.11 8.20
N ASP A 109 -4.60 14.42 7.77
CA ASP A 109 -4.30 14.45 6.34
C ASP A 109 -4.04 13.04 5.82
N ILE A 110 -4.27 12.80 4.53
CA ILE A 110 -3.97 11.52 3.86
C ILE A 110 -2.59 11.59 3.22
N ILE A 111 -1.88 10.47 3.26
CA ILE A 111 -0.68 10.27 2.46
C ILE A 111 -0.73 8.91 1.78
N TYR A 112 -0.27 8.84 0.54
CA TYR A 112 0.01 7.58 -0.14
C TYR A 112 1.49 7.33 0.05
N VAL A 113 1.84 6.38 0.90
CA VAL A 113 3.21 5.91 1.03
C VAL A 113 3.51 5.00 -0.15
N VAL A 114 4.56 5.33 -0.90
CA VAL A 114 5.11 4.47 -1.96
C VAL A 114 6.44 3.93 -1.47
N ALA A 115 6.54 2.62 -1.30
CA ALA A 115 7.65 1.98 -0.61
C ALA A 115 7.88 0.54 -1.07
N ASP A 116 8.99 -0.06 -0.61
CA ASP A 116 9.22 -1.49 -0.76
C ASP A 116 8.43 -2.30 0.28
N GLU A 117 8.40 -3.62 0.06
CA GLU A 117 7.69 -4.53 0.96
C GLU A 117 8.40 -4.71 2.29
N GLN A 118 9.71 -4.54 2.34
CA GLN A 118 10.47 -4.62 3.58
C GLN A 118 10.06 -3.50 4.55
N ASP A 119 9.81 -2.28 4.05
CA ASP A 119 9.14 -1.21 4.80
C ASP A 119 7.71 -1.60 5.15
N LEU A 120 6.82 -1.75 4.16
CA LEU A 120 5.39 -1.80 4.44
C LEU A 120 4.92 -3.11 5.07
N ILE A 121 5.52 -4.25 4.74
CA ILE A 121 5.18 -5.54 5.33
C ILE A 121 6.12 -5.83 6.50
N GLY A 122 7.43 -5.67 6.31
CA GLY A 122 8.42 -6.00 7.34
C GLY A 122 8.24 -5.22 8.65
N THR A 123 7.97 -3.91 8.60
CA THR A 123 7.73 -3.13 9.83
C THR A 123 6.47 -3.59 10.57
N ARG A 124 5.44 -4.03 9.84
CA ARG A 124 4.17 -4.49 10.41
C ARG A 124 4.32 -5.84 11.09
N VAL A 125 4.98 -6.79 10.43
CA VAL A 125 5.23 -8.12 10.98
C VAL A 125 6.21 -8.05 12.16
N ASN A 126 7.34 -7.36 12.00
CA ASN A 126 8.48 -7.53 12.91
C ASN A 126 8.61 -6.48 14.01
N LEU A 127 8.07 -5.27 13.81
CA LEU A 127 8.13 -4.22 14.84
C LEU A 127 6.78 -4.00 15.52
N ARG A 128 5.68 -4.18 14.77
CA ARG A 128 4.31 -3.89 15.26
C ARG A 128 3.54 -5.16 15.67
N ASN A 129 4.10 -6.35 15.44
CA ASN A 129 3.48 -7.64 15.73
C ASN A 129 2.08 -7.79 15.11
N GLU A 130 1.89 -7.25 13.90
CA GLU A 130 0.62 -7.34 13.17
C GLU A 130 0.52 -8.66 12.41
N GLN A 131 -0.70 -9.17 12.25
CA GLN A 131 -0.93 -10.35 11.42
C GLN A 131 -1.11 -9.90 9.97
N VAL A 132 -0.11 -10.18 9.14
CA VAL A 132 -0.11 -9.80 7.72
C VAL A 132 -0.41 -11.01 6.84
N TYR A 133 -1.26 -10.79 5.83
CA TYR A 133 -1.64 -11.77 4.82
C TYR A 133 -1.51 -11.15 3.42
N ILE A 134 -0.99 -11.92 2.47
CA ILE A 134 -0.86 -11.55 1.06
C ILE A 134 -1.83 -12.40 0.25
N TYR A 135 -2.55 -11.77 -0.67
CA TYR A 135 -3.43 -12.44 -1.60
C TYR A 135 -3.08 -12.00 -3.04
N PRO A 136 -2.44 -12.88 -3.83
CA PRO A 136 -2.18 -12.61 -5.23
C PRO A 136 -3.48 -12.37 -6.00
N LEU A 137 -3.53 -11.29 -6.78
CA LEU A 137 -4.67 -10.99 -7.62
C LEU A 137 -4.46 -11.59 -9.02
N ASN A 138 -5.43 -12.38 -9.46
CA ASN A 138 -5.53 -12.86 -10.83
C ASN A 138 -6.13 -11.77 -11.72
N LEU A 139 -5.28 -10.86 -12.16
CA LEU A 139 -5.59 -9.77 -13.09
C LEU A 139 -4.76 -9.95 -14.36
N ASP A 140 -5.33 -9.64 -15.52
CA ASP A 140 -4.54 -9.56 -16.74
C ASP A 140 -3.56 -8.38 -16.71
N HIS A 141 -2.55 -8.43 -17.59
CA HIS A 141 -1.49 -7.42 -17.63
C HIS A 141 -2.03 -5.99 -17.90
N GLU A 142 -3.10 -5.86 -18.69
CA GLU A 142 -3.70 -4.57 -19.00
C GLU A 142 -4.33 -3.94 -17.75
N LEU A 143 -5.09 -4.71 -16.98
CA LEU A 143 -5.69 -4.27 -15.72
C LEU A 143 -4.64 -3.96 -14.66
N VAL A 144 -3.57 -4.77 -14.56
CA VAL A 144 -2.45 -4.51 -13.66
C VAL A 144 -1.79 -3.15 -13.99
N THR A 145 -1.52 -2.91 -15.27
CA THR A 145 -0.94 -1.66 -15.77
C THR A 145 -1.84 -0.46 -15.50
N LEU A 146 -3.13 -0.57 -15.84
CA LEU A 146 -4.10 0.49 -15.63
C LEU A 146 -4.29 0.82 -14.14
N LEU A 147 -4.28 -0.20 -13.28
CA LEU A 147 -4.37 -0.02 -11.84
C LEU A 147 -3.17 0.76 -11.30
N PHE A 148 -1.96 0.38 -11.70
CA PHE A 148 -0.73 1.07 -11.32
C PHE A 148 -0.75 2.54 -11.75
N LEU A 149 -1.12 2.82 -13.01
CA LEU A 149 -1.22 4.19 -13.52
C LEU A 149 -2.27 5.01 -12.76
N ASN A 150 -3.41 4.42 -12.38
CA ASN A 150 -4.40 5.11 -11.55
C ASN A 150 -3.87 5.41 -10.13
N TYR A 151 -3.04 4.55 -9.53
CA TYR A 151 -2.33 4.87 -8.28
C TYR A 151 -1.32 6.00 -8.49
N MET A 152 -0.52 5.94 -9.55
CA MET A 152 0.46 6.97 -9.91
C MET A 152 -0.22 8.35 -10.03
N HIS A 153 -1.33 8.43 -10.77
CA HIS A 153 -2.11 9.66 -10.89
C HIS A 153 -2.60 10.17 -9.53
N LYS A 154 -3.08 9.27 -8.66
CA LYS A 154 -3.59 9.67 -7.33
C LYS A 154 -2.48 10.15 -6.39
N VAL A 155 -1.30 9.52 -6.45
CA VAL A 155 -0.11 9.95 -5.73
C VAL A 155 0.28 11.37 -6.15
N ASN A 156 0.29 11.65 -7.46
CA ASN A 156 0.65 12.97 -7.98
C ASN A 156 -0.38 14.04 -7.62
N GLU A 157 -1.69 13.74 -7.67
CA GLU A 157 -2.74 14.66 -7.23
C GLU A 157 -2.53 15.09 -5.76
N LEU A 158 -2.14 14.13 -4.90
CA LEU A 158 -1.87 14.37 -3.50
C LEU A 158 -0.53 15.06 -3.23
N LYS A 159 0.40 15.11 -4.19
CA LYS A 159 1.63 15.91 -4.05
C LYS A 159 1.27 17.39 -3.88
N ASP A 160 0.36 17.86 -4.73
CA ASP A 160 0.02 19.28 -4.87
C ASP A 160 -1.18 19.69 -4.02
N THR A 161 -1.99 18.73 -3.57
CA THR A 161 -3.17 18.97 -2.72
C THR A 161 -3.13 18.14 -1.44
N ASP A 162 -3.47 18.76 -0.30
CA ASP A 162 -3.71 18.02 0.94
C ASP A 162 -5.18 17.57 0.98
N GLU A 163 -5.42 16.26 0.91
CA GLU A 163 -6.74 15.68 1.18
C GLU A 163 -6.89 15.31 2.66
N ARG A 164 -8.07 15.57 3.22
CA ARG A 164 -8.42 15.18 4.59
C ARG A 164 -8.95 13.74 4.65
N TYR A 165 -8.40 12.97 5.57
CA TYR A 165 -8.84 11.64 5.98
C TYR A 165 -10.20 11.74 6.67
N HIS A 166 -11.15 10.97 6.16
CA HIS A 166 -12.48 10.83 6.71
C HIS A 166 -12.88 9.36 6.69
N SER A 167 -13.18 8.79 7.86
CA SER A 167 -13.48 7.37 8.03
C SER A 167 -14.64 6.85 7.18
N MET A 168 -15.55 7.71 6.69
CA MET A 168 -16.64 7.30 5.78
C MET A 168 -16.35 7.50 4.28
N TRP A 169 -15.51 8.49 3.91
CA TRP A 169 -15.43 8.95 2.52
C TRP A 169 -14.04 8.87 1.91
N ASN A 170 -13.00 9.15 2.71
CA ASN A 170 -11.60 9.17 2.29
C ASN A 170 -10.76 8.44 3.34
N ASN A 171 -10.84 7.12 3.28
CA ASN A 171 -9.99 6.22 4.06
C ASN A 171 -9.22 5.29 3.10
N CYS A 172 -8.46 4.32 3.62
CA CYS A 172 -7.71 3.40 2.77
C CYS A 172 -8.63 2.60 1.84
N THR A 173 -9.76 2.07 2.32
CA THR A 173 -10.61 1.21 1.51
C THR A 173 -11.53 1.93 0.54
N THR A 174 -12.06 3.11 0.89
CA THR A 174 -12.84 3.92 -0.05
C THR A 174 -11.95 4.50 -1.14
N SER A 175 -10.69 4.81 -0.83
CA SER A 175 -9.70 5.24 -1.82
C SER A 175 -9.30 4.11 -2.76
N ILE A 176 -8.98 2.91 -2.23
CA ILE A 176 -8.76 1.70 -3.04
C ILE A 176 -9.97 1.43 -3.94
N TYR A 177 -11.20 1.51 -3.39
CA TYR A 177 -12.43 1.34 -4.17
C TYR A 177 -12.54 2.34 -5.32
N LYS A 178 -12.28 3.63 -5.08
CA LYS A 178 -12.35 4.67 -6.13
C LYS A 178 -11.37 4.39 -7.26
N ILE A 179 -10.14 4.00 -6.93
CA ILE A 179 -9.11 3.63 -7.91
C ILE A 179 -9.51 2.35 -8.65
N ALA A 180 -9.96 1.32 -7.94
CA ALA A 180 -10.41 0.06 -8.52
C ALA A 180 -11.62 0.25 -9.44
N LYS A 181 -12.59 1.09 -9.06
CA LYS A 181 -13.76 1.45 -9.89
C LYS A 181 -13.37 2.15 -11.18
N LYS A 182 -12.38 3.05 -11.12
CA LYS A 182 -11.84 3.75 -12.29
C LYS A 182 -11.10 2.79 -13.22
N THR A 183 -10.44 1.78 -12.65
CA THR A 183 -9.69 0.75 -13.39
C THR A 183 -10.62 -0.28 -14.03
N TYR A 184 -11.58 -0.79 -13.26
CA TYR A 184 -12.54 -1.82 -13.67
C TYR A 184 -13.97 -1.31 -13.40
N PRO A 185 -14.67 -0.79 -14.42
CA PRO A 185 -15.98 -0.18 -14.24
C PRO A 185 -17.06 -1.09 -13.66
N GLU A 186 -16.92 -2.42 -13.76
CA GLU A 186 -17.84 -3.38 -13.15
C GLU A 186 -17.57 -3.60 -11.64
N PHE A 187 -16.49 -3.06 -11.09
CA PHE A 187 -16.22 -3.09 -9.65
C PHE A 187 -17.34 -2.35 -8.91
N LYS A 188 -18.27 -3.06 -8.26
CA LYS A 188 -19.37 -2.44 -7.52
C LYS A 188 -18.94 -2.07 -6.12
N PHE A 189 -19.60 -1.10 -5.51
CA PHE A 189 -19.41 -0.85 -4.09
C PHE A 189 -19.91 -2.05 -3.29
N ASN A 190 -19.15 -2.48 -2.29
CA ASN A 190 -19.51 -3.59 -1.41
C ASN A 190 -19.17 -3.22 0.03
N TRP A 191 -20.07 -3.51 0.98
CA TRP A 191 -19.82 -3.23 2.41
C TRP A 191 -18.55 -3.93 2.94
N LYS A 192 -18.13 -5.03 2.31
CA LYS A 192 -16.87 -5.72 2.60
C LYS A 192 -15.61 -4.88 2.34
N LEU A 193 -15.74 -3.81 1.56
CA LEU A 193 -14.69 -2.81 1.41
C LEU A 193 -14.64 -1.90 2.63
N LEU A 194 -15.79 -1.54 3.24
CA LEU A 194 -15.80 -0.78 4.49
C LEU A 194 -15.29 -1.64 5.67
N ALA A 195 -15.71 -2.90 5.74
CA ALA A 195 -15.18 -3.88 6.69
C ALA A 195 -13.90 -4.51 6.11
N SER A 196 -12.84 -3.71 6.05
CA SER A 196 -11.60 -3.98 5.31
C SER A 196 -10.96 -5.36 5.51
N GLY A 197 -11.19 -6.01 6.66
CA GLY A 197 -10.80 -7.42 6.89
C GLY A 197 -11.47 -8.41 5.94
N TYR A 198 -12.55 -8.03 5.26
CA TYR A 198 -13.26 -8.83 4.26
C TYR A 198 -13.00 -8.40 2.81
N ALA A 199 -12.08 -7.47 2.56
CA ALA A 199 -11.76 -7.01 1.21
C ALA A 199 -11.41 -8.18 0.28
N PHE A 200 -10.60 -9.13 0.75
CA PHE A 200 -10.25 -10.35 -0.01
C PHE A 200 -11.51 -11.15 -0.43
N LYS A 201 -12.55 -11.24 0.41
CA LYS A 201 -13.78 -11.97 0.08
C LYS A 201 -14.51 -11.32 -1.10
N TYR A 202 -14.38 -10.00 -1.26
CA TYR A 202 -14.98 -9.33 -2.39
C TYR A 202 -14.19 -9.60 -3.67
N CYS A 203 -12.86 -9.60 -3.60
CA CYS A 203 -12.01 -10.02 -4.71
C CYS A 203 -12.28 -11.47 -5.14
N ILE A 204 -12.52 -12.41 -4.20
CA ILE A 204 -12.98 -13.78 -4.53
C ILE A 204 -14.32 -13.76 -5.28
N GLN A 205 -15.28 -12.93 -4.86
CA GLN A 205 -16.59 -12.83 -5.54
C GLN A 205 -16.48 -12.31 -6.98
N LEU A 206 -15.45 -11.51 -7.26
CA LEU A 206 -15.15 -10.99 -8.58
C LEU A 206 -14.26 -11.93 -9.41
N GLY A 207 -13.81 -13.05 -8.83
CA GLY A 207 -12.89 -13.99 -9.49
C GLY A 207 -11.42 -13.53 -9.51
N PHE A 208 -11.07 -12.44 -8.83
CA PHE A 208 -9.70 -11.91 -8.76
C PHE A 208 -8.82 -12.65 -7.75
N ILE A 209 -9.39 -13.44 -6.85
CA ILE A 209 -8.63 -14.31 -5.94
C ILE A 209 -9.22 -15.71 -6.06
N GLU A 210 -8.36 -16.69 -6.29
CA GLU A 210 -8.76 -18.10 -6.29
C GLU A 210 -9.16 -18.54 -4.87
N LYS A 211 -10.20 -19.37 -4.78
CA LYS A 211 -10.76 -19.76 -3.48
C LYS A 211 -9.77 -20.61 -2.66
N GLU A 212 -8.93 -21.36 -3.34
CA GLU A 212 -7.90 -22.24 -2.80
C GLU A 212 -6.82 -21.43 -2.07
N GLN A 213 -6.46 -20.25 -2.60
CA GLN A 213 -5.52 -19.33 -1.94
C GLN A 213 -6.05 -18.85 -0.57
N PHE A 214 -7.37 -18.70 -0.43
CA PHE A 214 -7.96 -18.37 0.86
C PHE A 214 -7.94 -19.54 1.85
N ILE A 215 -8.19 -20.77 1.38
CA ILE A 215 -8.19 -21.96 2.24
C ILE A 215 -6.79 -22.21 2.81
N ASN A 216 -5.77 -22.01 1.97
CA ASN A 216 -4.36 -22.25 2.33
C ASN A 216 -3.66 -21.01 2.87
N LYS A 217 -4.39 -19.92 3.17
CA LYS A 217 -3.77 -18.67 3.58
C LYS A 217 -2.94 -18.85 4.84
N GLN A 218 -1.73 -18.31 4.83
CA GLN A 218 -0.84 -18.32 5.97
C GLN A 218 -0.56 -16.89 6.40
N GLN A 219 -0.47 -16.70 7.72
CA GLN A 219 0.07 -15.47 8.26
C GLN A 219 1.56 -15.43 7.93
N ILE A 220 2.05 -14.29 7.45
CA ILE A 220 3.48 -14.09 7.22
C ILE A 220 4.22 -14.25 8.57
N PRO A 221 5.17 -15.19 8.68
CA PRO A 221 5.96 -15.34 9.91
C PRO A 221 6.91 -14.15 10.07
N ILE A 222 7.48 -14.00 11.27
CA ILE A 222 8.60 -13.07 11.46
C ILE A 222 9.73 -13.51 10.52
N ILE A 223 10.22 -12.58 9.70
CA ILE A 223 11.27 -12.81 8.69
C ILE A 223 12.43 -11.87 8.98
N GLU A 224 13.67 -12.36 8.92
CA GLU A 224 14.84 -11.51 9.08
C GLU A 224 14.93 -10.44 7.97
N LEU A 225 15.13 -9.19 8.39
CA LEU A 225 14.86 -7.98 7.61
C LEU A 225 16.10 -7.46 6.87
N ILE A 226 16.96 -8.32 6.37
CA ILE A 226 18.20 -7.89 5.67
C ILE A 226 18.46 -8.85 4.52
N ASP A 227 17.54 -8.90 3.57
CA ASP A 227 17.71 -9.74 2.38
C ASP A 227 16.99 -9.12 1.18
N ASN A 228 17.69 -9.03 0.05
CA ASN A 228 17.11 -8.69 -1.24
C ASN A 228 16.03 -9.71 -1.65
N GLU A 229 16.03 -10.89 -1.03
CA GLU A 229 15.01 -11.91 -1.20
C GLU A 229 13.78 -11.74 -0.28
N PHE A 230 13.61 -10.62 0.45
CA PHE A 230 12.47 -10.43 1.37
C PHE A 230 11.12 -10.69 0.68
N SER A 231 10.89 -10.07 -0.48
CA SER A 231 9.68 -10.25 -1.28
C SER A 231 9.45 -11.71 -1.69
N LYS A 232 10.52 -12.47 -1.92
CA LYS A 232 10.41 -13.89 -2.24
C LYS A 232 10.09 -14.72 -1.00
N LYS A 233 10.69 -14.41 0.15
CA LYS A 233 10.46 -15.11 1.42
C LYS A 233 9.03 -14.96 1.94
N ILE A 234 8.39 -13.80 1.77
CA ILE A 234 7.00 -13.59 2.21
C ILE A 234 5.96 -14.33 1.34
N ARG A 235 6.39 -14.97 0.24
CA ARG A 235 5.55 -15.70 -0.72
C ARG A 235 5.84 -17.21 -0.77
N ASN A 236 6.80 -17.70 0.02
CA ASN A 236 7.15 -19.12 0.15
C ASN A 236 6.68 -19.69 1.50
#